data_AF-A0AAD2A4Y0-F1
#
_entry.id   AF-A0AAD2A4Y0-F1
#
_cell.length_a   1.000
_cell.length_b   1.000
_cell.length_c   1.000
_cell.angle_alpha   90.00
_cell.angle_beta   90.00
_cell.angle_gamma   90.00
#
_symmetry.space_group_name_H-M   'P 1'
#
loop_
_entity.id
_entity.type
_entity.pdbx_description
1 polymer ?
#
loop_
_entity_poly.entity_id
_entity_poly.type
_entity_poly.pdbx_seq_one_letter_code
_entity_poly.pdbx_strand_id
1 'polypeptide(L)'
;MAMAIYSIFMVFLLFCQLGLKIASSDEQTTPKHTLQEAYNVLGIKPNPDGSLTREIRIPMISAQFPAVVASVEYRLAPEHRLPAAYDDAMDAITWARKQAVFVKGADAWIKSVDFSRVFLLGSSAGGNIAYHAALRALDLNLSPIKIKGLIMNQAYFGGVHRTESEIKLSEDAYVPLYVNDLLWTFALPKNANRDHVFSNPLMIGGSSYDLGRIKRLPRIMMKGDDGDPLVDREKLLVKLLKSNGVQVVSIFNEGGYHGIELANATAPQAQALYDAMKNFIKSTR
;
A
#
# COMPACT_ATOMS: atom_id res chain seq x y z
N MET A 1 -8.30 6.96 21.57
CA MET A 1 -7.35 5.88 21.25
C MET A 1 -7.22 5.62 19.75
N ALA A 2 -6.01 5.54 19.18
CA ALA A 2 -5.87 5.42 17.70
C ALA A 2 -6.52 4.13 17.20
N MET A 3 -7.52 4.29 16.35
CA MET A 3 -8.22 3.18 15.75
C MET A 3 -7.50 2.83 14.44
N ALA A 4 -6.50 1.96 14.57
CA ALA A 4 -5.71 1.44 13.47
C ALA A 4 -6.47 0.33 12.71
N ILE A 5 -7.22 0.73 11.69
CA ILE A 5 -7.51 -0.14 10.55
C ILE A 5 -6.17 -0.66 10.01
N TYR A 6 -6.15 -1.93 9.57
CA TYR A 6 -4.96 -2.63 9.06
C TYR A 6 -4.02 -1.68 8.31
N SER A 7 -2.86 -1.39 8.92
CA SER A 7 -1.91 -0.40 8.41
C SER A 7 -1.00 -1.06 7.40
N ILE A 8 -1.51 -1.20 6.18
CA ILE A 8 -0.73 -1.77 5.08
C ILE A 8 0.48 -0.88 4.81
N PHE A 9 1.62 -1.53 4.63
CA PHE A 9 2.91 -0.88 4.43
C PHE A 9 2.96 0.01 3.20
N MET A 10 3.64 1.17 3.32
CA MET A 10 4.49 1.63 2.25
C MET A 10 5.94 1.41 2.68
N VAL A 11 6.58 0.40 2.09
CA VAL A 11 8.02 0.13 2.22
C VAL A 11 8.73 0.81 1.06
N PHE A 12 9.73 1.63 1.38
CA PHE A 12 10.79 1.92 0.42
C PHE A 12 11.75 0.74 0.40
N LEU A 13 11.94 0.13 -0.77
CA LEU A 13 13.13 -0.68 -1.01
C LEU A 13 14.24 0.26 -1.49
N LEU A 14 14.94 0.81 -0.50
CA LEU A 14 16.32 1.30 -0.60
C LEU A 14 17.25 0.07 -0.38
N PHE A 15 18.58 0.19 -0.35
CA PHE A 15 19.48 -0.99 -0.24
C PHE A 15 20.51 -0.95 0.93
N CYS A 16 20.77 -2.11 1.59
CA CYS A 16 21.52 -2.43 2.86
C CYS A 16 20.71 -2.76 4.17
N GLN A 17 21.34 -3.19 5.29
CA GLN A 17 20.73 -4.11 6.31
C GLN A 17 20.09 -3.49 7.62
N LEU A 18 18.92 -4.04 8.03
CA LEU A 18 18.34 -4.27 9.40
C LEU A 18 18.00 -3.12 10.43
N GLY A 19 16.71 -3.02 10.91
CA GLY A 19 16.34 -2.66 12.32
C GLY A 19 15.12 -1.75 12.72
N LEU A 20 14.00 -2.34 13.24
CA LEU A 20 13.01 -1.90 14.31
C LEU A 20 12.21 -0.53 14.41
N LYS A 21 10.84 -0.57 14.31
CA LYS A 21 9.69 -0.17 15.25
C LYS A 21 9.55 1.26 15.94
N ILE A 22 8.43 1.87 16.46
CA ILE A 22 6.92 1.69 16.64
C ILE A 22 6.13 3.04 17.00
N ALA A 23 4.78 3.09 16.81
CA ALA A 23 3.64 3.66 17.65
C ALA A 23 3.26 5.19 17.59
N SER A 24 2.04 5.73 17.94
CA SER A 24 0.59 5.32 18.07
C SER A 24 -0.37 6.56 18.33
N SER A 25 -1.71 6.39 18.55
CA SER A 25 -2.73 7.29 19.25
C SER A 25 -3.68 8.33 18.51
N ASP A 26 -5.04 8.26 18.73
CA ASP A 26 -6.03 9.39 18.86
C ASP A 26 -7.63 9.18 18.82
N GLU A 27 -8.34 8.53 17.85
CA GLU A 27 -9.86 8.39 17.73
C GLU A 27 -10.75 9.64 17.35
N GLN A 28 -12.11 9.70 17.18
CA GLN A 28 -13.30 8.78 17.17
C GLN A 28 -14.53 9.40 16.40
N THR A 29 -15.50 8.61 15.86
CA THR A 29 -17.00 8.83 15.90
C THR A 29 -17.79 7.68 15.20
N THR A 30 -19.05 7.41 15.56
CA THR A 30 -19.72 6.08 15.37
C THR A 30 -20.72 5.93 14.19
N PRO A 31 -20.58 4.87 13.34
CA PRO A 31 -21.61 4.43 12.36
C PRO A 31 -22.56 3.33 12.89
N LYS A 32 -23.43 2.82 12.00
CA LYS A 32 -24.44 1.77 12.28
C LYS A 32 -23.85 0.38 12.59
N HIS A 33 -22.61 0.14 12.17
CA HIS A 33 -21.71 -0.89 12.68
C HIS A 33 -20.48 -0.17 13.26
N THR A 34 -19.91 -0.72 14.32
CA THR A 34 -18.80 -0.08 15.04
C THR A 34 -17.46 -0.40 14.39
N LEU A 35 -16.49 0.50 14.60
CA LEU A 35 -15.11 0.27 14.16
C LEU A 35 -14.47 -0.91 14.94
N GLN A 36 -14.95 -1.19 16.15
CA GLN A 36 -14.53 -2.37 16.93
C GLN A 36 -15.05 -3.70 16.33
N GLU A 37 -16.25 -3.75 15.76
CA GLU A 37 -16.75 -4.94 15.04
C GLU A 37 -15.87 -5.25 13.82
N ALA A 38 -15.51 -4.22 13.05
CA ALA A 38 -14.56 -4.35 11.95
C ALA A 38 -13.21 -4.90 12.42
N TYR A 39 -12.69 -4.46 13.58
CA TYR A 39 -11.43 -4.97 14.12
C TYR A 39 -11.50 -6.40 14.61
N ASN A 40 -12.60 -6.79 15.23
CA ASN A 40 -12.80 -8.16 15.68
C ASN A 40 -12.80 -9.14 14.49
N VAL A 41 -13.42 -8.77 13.36
CA VAL A 41 -13.42 -9.57 12.12
C VAL A 41 -12.06 -9.57 11.43
N LEU A 42 -11.44 -8.41 11.26
CA LEU A 42 -10.11 -8.31 10.65
C LEU A 42 -9.02 -9.00 11.50
N GLY A 43 -9.27 -9.26 12.78
CA GLY A 43 -8.36 -9.94 13.71
C GLY A 43 -7.48 -9.02 14.56
N ILE A 44 -7.75 -7.70 14.56
CA ILE A 44 -6.96 -6.72 15.31
C ILE A 44 -7.33 -6.74 16.79
N LYS A 45 -6.32 -6.88 17.67
CA LYS A 45 -6.49 -6.81 19.12
C LYS A 45 -5.77 -5.60 19.69
N PRO A 46 -6.44 -4.73 20.47
CA PRO A 46 -5.74 -3.69 21.22
C PRO A 46 -4.80 -4.31 22.26
N ASN A 47 -3.66 -3.67 22.44
CA ASN A 47 -2.77 -3.89 23.57
C ASN A 47 -3.41 -3.37 24.88
N PRO A 48 -2.88 -3.76 26.05
CA PRO A 48 -3.33 -3.22 27.34
C PRO A 48 -3.21 -1.68 27.49
N ASP A 49 -2.42 -1.00 26.64
CA ASP A 49 -2.27 0.46 26.61
C ASP A 49 -3.19 1.16 25.60
N GLY A 50 -4.08 0.41 24.93
CA GLY A 50 -4.98 0.94 23.88
C GLY A 50 -4.31 1.21 22.53
N SER A 51 -2.99 1.01 22.39
CA SER A 51 -2.34 0.95 21.08
C SER A 51 -2.63 -0.40 20.40
N LEU A 52 -2.37 -0.53 19.10
CA LEU A 52 -2.57 -1.78 18.35
C LEU A 52 -1.20 -2.30 17.94
N THR A 53 -0.82 -3.51 18.37
CA THR A 53 0.53 -4.04 18.12
C THR A 53 0.72 -4.32 16.63
N ARG A 54 1.58 -3.53 16.00
CA ARG A 54 2.08 -3.81 14.66
C ARG A 54 3.02 -5.03 14.72
N GLU A 55 2.48 -6.24 14.46
CA GLU A 55 3.26 -7.45 14.15
C GLU A 55 3.89 -7.34 12.75
N ILE A 56 4.78 -6.36 12.58
CA ILE A 56 5.36 -6.09 11.27
C ILE A 56 6.40 -7.16 10.93
N ARG A 57 6.13 -7.97 9.89
CA ARG A 57 7.13 -8.88 9.29
C ARG A 57 8.22 -8.13 8.49
N ILE A 58 8.57 -6.89 8.86
CA ILE A 58 9.73 -6.13 8.33
C ILE A 58 11.01 -6.97 8.36
N PRO A 59 11.35 -7.69 9.46
CA PRO A 59 12.52 -8.55 9.47
C PRO A 59 12.52 -9.57 8.33
N MET A 60 11.37 -10.20 8.04
CA MET A 60 11.24 -11.14 6.91
C MET A 60 11.48 -10.45 5.56
N ILE A 61 10.81 -9.32 5.30
CA ILE A 61 11.00 -8.57 4.04
C ILE A 61 12.46 -8.14 3.90
N SER A 62 13.06 -7.55 4.95
CA SER A 62 14.45 -7.07 4.94
C SER A 62 15.49 -8.18 4.81
N ALA A 63 15.15 -9.43 5.16
CA ALA A 63 16.02 -10.60 4.97
C ALA A 63 15.94 -11.22 3.56
N GLN A 64 14.87 -10.93 2.80
CA GLN A 64 14.64 -11.51 1.46
C GLN A 64 15.35 -10.73 0.34
N PHE A 65 15.80 -9.51 0.61
CA PHE A 65 16.52 -8.66 -0.33
C PHE A 65 17.76 -8.09 0.38
N PRO A 66 18.81 -7.67 -0.34
CA PRO A 66 19.89 -6.87 0.26
C PRO A 66 19.44 -5.41 0.55
N ALA A 67 18.25 -5.22 1.14
CA ALA A 67 17.46 -3.99 1.05
C ALA A 67 17.29 -3.20 2.36
N VAL A 68 17.49 -1.88 2.32
CA VAL A 68 17.06 -0.96 3.39
C VAL A 68 15.55 -0.83 3.23
N VAL A 69 14.83 -1.48 4.14
CA VAL A 69 13.39 -1.38 4.28
C VAL A 69 13.08 -0.18 5.16
N ALA A 70 12.86 1.00 4.57
CA ALA A 70 12.27 2.12 5.30
C ALA A 70 10.74 1.99 5.24
N SER A 71 10.11 1.70 6.38
CA SER A 71 8.65 1.57 6.50
C SER A 71 8.08 2.84 7.10
N VAL A 72 7.05 3.41 6.49
CA VAL A 72 6.43 4.66 6.95
C VAL A 72 5.42 4.39 8.07
N GLU A 73 5.63 4.98 9.25
CA GLU A 73 4.61 5.08 10.29
C GLU A 73 3.68 6.26 9.95
N TYR A 74 2.78 6.07 8.96
CA TYR A 74 1.84 7.10 8.53
C TYR A 74 0.65 7.23 9.48
N ARG A 75 0.05 8.43 9.49
CA ARG A 75 -1.15 8.81 10.25
C ARG A 75 -2.37 8.06 9.74
N LEU A 76 -3.19 7.58 10.68
CA LEU A 76 -4.31 6.67 10.41
C LEU A 76 -5.65 7.41 10.43
N ALA A 77 -6.66 6.79 9.82
CA ALA A 77 -8.04 7.24 9.87
C ALA A 77 -8.85 6.35 10.82
N PRO A 78 -9.83 6.89 11.57
CA PRO A 78 -10.62 8.10 11.28
C PRO A 78 -10.00 9.47 11.64
N GLU A 79 -8.93 9.49 12.43
CA GLU A 79 -8.30 10.69 13.01
C GLU A 79 -7.74 11.62 11.92
N HIS A 80 -6.99 11.02 11.00
CA HIS A 80 -6.31 11.67 9.90
C HIS A 80 -6.76 11.03 8.59
N ARG A 81 -7.96 11.44 8.17
CA ARG A 81 -8.56 11.06 6.89
C ARG A 81 -7.63 11.37 5.71
N LEU A 82 -7.76 10.60 4.63
CA LEU A 82 -7.08 10.86 3.37
C LEU A 82 -7.37 12.32 2.92
N PRO A 83 -6.34 13.08 2.52
CA PRO A 83 -5.06 12.63 2.01
C PRO A 83 -3.92 12.34 3.01
N ALA A 84 -4.11 12.45 4.33
CA ALA A 84 -2.99 12.47 5.30
C ALA A 84 -1.93 11.36 5.12
N ALA A 85 -2.34 10.10 4.95
CA ALA A 85 -1.42 8.99 4.71
C ALA A 85 -0.63 9.10 3.37
N TYR A 86 -1.18 9.76 2.36
CA TYR A 86 -0.47 10.10 1.12
C TYR A 86 0.47 11.28 1.31
N ASP A 87 0.19 12.20 2.23
CA ASP A 87 1.08 13.32 2.56
C ASP A 87 2.31 12.78 3.31
N ASP A 88 2.11 11.89 4.29
CA ASP A 88 3.21 11.23 5.03
C ASP A 88 4.11 10.38 4.11
N ALA A 89 3.51 9.72 3.12
CA ALA A 89 4.24 9.02 2.08
C ALA A 89 5.11 9.96 1.21
N MET A 90 4.62 11.17 0.91
CA MET A 90 5.38 12.20 0.19
C MET A 90 6.49 12.80 1.07
N ASP A 91 6.26 12.97 2.37
CA ASP A 91 7.30 13.37 3.33
C ASP A 91 8.40 12.32 3.45
N ALA A 92 8.05 11.02 3.43
CA ALA A 92 9.04 9.95 3.40
C ALA A 92 9.85 9.90 2.08
N ILE A 93 9.22 10.13 0.92
CA ILE A 93 9.93 10.31 -0.38
C ILE A 93 10.90 11.50 -0.27
N THR A 94 10.45 12.61 0.32
CA THR A 94 11.22 13.85 0.49
C THR A 94 12.36 13.69 1.50
N TRP A 95 12.16 12.92 2.57
CA TRP A 95 13.20 12.54 3.53
C TRP A 95 14.28 11.69 2.87
N ALA A 96 13.90 10.66 2.10
CA ALA A 96 14.86 9.83 1.38
C ALA A 96 15.70 10.68 0.41
N ARG A 97 15.07 11.65 -0.28
CA ARG A 97 15.77 12.60 -1.15
C ARG A 97 16.77 13.46 -0.37
N LYS A 98 16.42 13.93 0.83
CA LYS A 98 17.36 14.67 1.70
C LYS A 98 18.59 13.80 2.05
N GLN A 99 18.39 12.54 2.42
CA GLN A 99 19.52 11.62 2.69
C GLN A 99 20.41 11.41 1.47
N ALA A 100 19.82 11.31 0.28
CA ALA A 100 20.54 11.18 -0.99
C ALA A 100 21.40 12.41 -1.38
N VAL A 101 21.09 13.59 -0.83
CA VAL A 101 21.84 14.84 -1.05
C VAL A 101 22.88 15.07 0.06
N PHE A 102 22.53 14.81 1.32
CA PHE A 102 23.35 15.15 2.49
C PHE A 102 24.28 14.02 2.96
N VAL A 103 25.02 13.41 2.02
CA VAL A 103 25.95 12.29 2.29
C VAL A 103 27.12 12.68 3.23
N LYS A 104 27.47 13.98 3.29
CA LYS A 104 28.43 14.53 4.27
C LYS A 104 27.78 14.62 5.65
N GLY A 105 28.23 13.79 6.59
CA GLY A 105 27.71 13.72 7.95
C GLY A 105 26.63 12.66 8.16
N ALA A 106 26.08 12.08 7.09
CA ALA A 106 25.16 10.95 7.18
C ALA A 106 25.81 9.71 7.81
N ASP A 107 24.98 8.81 8.34
CA ASP A 107 25.39 7.50 8.89
C ASP A 107 26.16 6.66 7.87
N ALA A 108 26.94 5.69 8.37
CA ALA A 108 27.65 4.73 7.53
C ALA A 108 26.70 3.94 6.61
N TRP A 109 25.52 3.54 7.10
CA TRP A 109 24.55 2.74 6.33
C TRP A 109 23.90 3.53 5.19
N ILE A 110 23.74 4.86 5.32
CA ILE A 110 23.17 5.71 4.24
C ILE A 110 24.12 5.77 3.05
N LYS A 111 25.44 5.73 3.29
CA LYS A 111 26.47 5.84 2.24
C LYS A 111 26.52 4.63 1.30
N SER A 112 25.93 3.50 1.69
CA SER A 112 25.79 2.30 0.86
C SER A 112 24.45 2.19 0.12
N VAL A 113 23.55 3.16 0.26
CA VAL A 113 22.22 3.15 -0.38
C VAL A 113 22.29 3.64 -1.83
N ASP A 114 21.88 2.81 -2.79
CA ASP A 114 21.62 3.25 -4.17
C ASP A 114 20.27 3.95 -4.31
N PHE A 115 20.28 5.27 -4.08
CA PHE A 115 19.12 6.15 -4.27
C PHE A 115 18.63 6.24 -5.74
N SER A 116 19.38 5.72 -6.72
CA SER A 116 18.91 5.62 -8.12
C SER A 116 18.04 4.38 -8.38
N ARG A 117 17.86 3.51 -7.37
CA ARG A 117 17.07 2.26 -7.45
C ARG A 117 16.03 2.14 -6.32
N VAL A 118 15.23 3.18 -6.10
CA VAL A 118 14.13 3.17 -5.12
C VAL A 118 12.90 2.48 -5.69
N PHE A 119 12.23 1.64 -4.89
CA PHE A 119 10.90 1.10 -5.20
C PHE A 119 9.92 1.42 -4.05
N LEU A 120 8.65 1.67 -4.38
CA LEU A 120 7.57 1.77 -3.38
C LEU A 120 6.79 0.44 -3.34
N LEU A 121 6.64 -0.16 -2.17
CA LEU A 121 6.02 -1.48 -1.95
C LEU A 121 4.84 -1.37 -0.97
N GLY A 122 3.67 -1.94 -1.29
CA GLY A 122 2.57 -2.13 -0.34
C GLY A 122 1.61 -3.29 -0.64
N SER A 123 0.99 -3.86 0.39
CA SER A 123 0.12 -5.05 0.37
C SER A 123 -1.31 -4.73 0.83
N SER A 124 -2.21 -4.22 -0.03
CA SER A 124 -3.54 -3.63 0.26
C SER A 124 -3.57 -2.09 0.39
N ALA A 125 -4.06 -1.45 1.46
CA ALA A 125 -4.26 0.02 1.53
C ALA A 125 -2.99 0.89 1.32
N GLY A 126 -1.81 0.32 1.56
CA GLY A 126 -0.52 0.93 1.26
C GLY A 126 0.00 0.64 -0.15
N GLY A 127 -0.57 -0.34 -0.86
CA GLY A 127 -0.49 -0.38 -2.32
C GLY A 127 -1.24 0.81 -2.94
N ASN A 128 -2.41 1.15 -2.39
CA ASN A 128 -3.14 2.37 -2.71
C ASN A 128 -2.35 3.65 -2.33
N ILE A 129 -1.73 3.71 -1.14
CA ILE A 129 -0.81 4.81 -0.78
C ILE A 129 0.39 4.88 -1.73
N ALA A 130 1.03 3.76 -2.06
CA ALA A 130 2.16 3.73 -3.00
C ALA A 130 1.76 4.22 -4.40
N TYR A 131 0.55 3.89 -4.86
CA TYR A 131 0.00 4.38 -6.13
C TYR A 131 -0.24 5.89 -6.12
N HIS A 132 -0.92 6.43 -5.10
CA HIS A 132 -1.21 7.87 -5.01
C HIS A 132 0.04 8.71 -4.69
N ALA A 133 0.95 8.20 -3.86
CA ALA A 133 2.26 8.82 -3.62
C ALA A 133 3.11 8.83 -4.90
N ALA A 134 3.10 7.76 -5.70
CA ALA A 134 3.77 7.74 -6.99
C ALA A 134 3.19 8.77 -7.97
N LEU A 135 1.86 8.90 -8.06
CA LEU A 135 1.21 9.92 -8.89
C LEU A 135 1.60 11.34 -8.47
N ARG A 136 1.62 11.63 -7.15
CA ARG A 136 2.03 12.92 -6.58
C ARG A 136 3.52 13.20 -6.78
N ALA A 137 4.36 12.18 -6.71
CA ALA A 137 5.81 12.28 -6.92
C ALA A 137 6.20 12.67 -8.36
N LEU A 138 5.30 12.48 -9.35
CA LEU A 138 5.50 12.96 -10.72
C LEU A 138 5.60 14.49 -10.81
N ASP A 139 5.09 15.21 -9.83
CA ASP A 139 5.01 16.67 -9.85
C ASP A 139 6.16 17.33 -9.07
N LEU A 140 7.10 16.51 -8.55
CA LEU A 140 8.31 16.96 -7.83
C LEU A 140 9.60 16.61 -8.56
N ASN A 141 10.61 17.49 -8.45
CA ASN A 141 11.98 17.12 -8.82
C ASN A 141 12.62 16.26 -7.71
N LEU A 142 12.55 14.94 -7.87
CA LEU A 142 13.12 13.99 -6.90
C LEU A 142 14.64 13.85 -6.94
N SER A 143 15.35 14.50 -7.88
CA SER A 143 16.79 14.32 -8.08
C SER A 143 17.58 14.51 -6.76
N PRO A 144 18.50 13.58 -6.41
CA PRO A 144 19.02 12.48 -7.25
C PRO A 144 18.22 11.17 -7.24
N ILE A 145 17.12 11.06 -6.48
CA ILE A 145 16.31 9.83 -6.41
C ILE A 145 15.65 9.49 -7.74
N LYS A 146 15.56 8.19 -8.04
CA LYS A 146 14.72 7.64 -9.11
C LYS A 146 13.86 6.50 -8.57
N ILE A 147 12.53 6.68 -8.62
CA ILE A 147 11.57 5.62 -8.34
C ILE A 147 11.51 4.72 -9.57
N LYS A 148 12.04 3.50 -9.44
CA LYS A 148 12.19 2.51 -10.53
C LYS A 148 10.94 1.69 -10.77
N GLY A 149 10.11 1.49 -9.73
CA GLY A 149 8.83 0.81 -9.86
C GLY A 149 8.00 0.81 -8.59
N LEU A 150 6.72 0.47 -8.75
CA LEU A 150 5.79 0.19 -7.67
C LEU A 150 5.59 -1.32 -7.56
N ILE A 151 5.45 -1.81 -6.33
CA ILE A 151 5.11 -3.20 -6.03
C ILE A 151 3.84 -3.19 -5.20
N MET A 152 2.77 -3.76 -5.76
CA MET A 152 1.47 -3.82 -5.13
C MET A 152 1.05 -5.29 -4.99
N ASN A 153 0.72 -5.70 -3.77
CA ASN A 153 -0.02 -6.92 -3.45
C ASN A 153 -1.44 -6.52 -3.03
N GLN A 154 -2.47 -7.24 -3.50
CA GLN A 154 -3.87 -7.18 -3.05
C GLN A 154 -4.44 -5.77 -2.90
N ALA A 155 -4.16 -4.88 -3.86
CA ALA A 155 -4.19 -3.44 -3.65
C ALA A 155 -5.60 -2.87 -3.40
N TYR A 156 -5.75 -2.12 -2.30
CA TYR A 156 -7.06 -1.71 -1.79
C TYR A 156 -7.68 -0.58 -2.60
N PHE A 157 -8.58 -0.93 -3.50
CA PHE A 157 -9.37 -0.01 -4.30
C PHE A 157 -10.86 -0.38 -4.21
N GLY A 158 -11.72 0.58 -4.54
CA GLY A 158 -13.18 0.45 -4.40
C GLY A 158 -13.94 1.18 -5.51
N GLY A 159 -15.20 1.49 -5.21
CA GLY A 159 -16.16 2.15 -6.10
C GLY A 159 -17.60 1.80 -5.69
N VAL A 160 -18.58 2.70 -5.87
CA VAL A 160 -19.94 2.49 -5.33
C VAL A 160 -20.59 1.25 -5.97
N HIS A 161 -20.50 1.14 -7.30
CA HIS A 161 -20.87 -0.08 -8.04
C HIS A 161 -19.86 -1.20 -7.74
N ARG A 162 -20.35 -2.37 -7.29
CA ARG A 162 -19.55 -3.55 -6.93
C ARG A 162 -18.99 -4.30 -8.14
N THR A 163 -17.88 -5.00 -7.95
CA THR A 163 -17.40 -6.05 -8.87
C THR A 163 -18.09 -7.40 -8.60
N GLU A 164 -17.86 -8.37 -9.48
CA GLU A 164 -18.34 -9.76 -9.29
C GLU A 164 -17.66 -10.41 -8.07
N SER A 165 -16.35 -10.18 -7.88
CA SER A 165 -15.63 -10.60 -6.67
C SER A 165 -16.24 -10.07 -5.37
N GLU A 166 -16.58 -8.78 -5.30
CA GLU A 166 -17.20 -8.16 -4.12
C GLU A 166 -18.59 -8.73 -3.80
N ILE A 167 -19.38 -9.09 -4.82
CA ILE A 167 -20.72 -9.67 -4.64
C ILE A 167 -20.61 -11.14 -4.21
N LYS A 168 -19.74 -11.91 -4.89
CA LYS A 168 -19.52 -13.34 -4.63
C LYS A 168 -18.92 -13.60 -3.24
N LEU A 169 -18.07 -12.70 -2.77
CA LEU A 169 -17.33 -12.81 -1.51
C LEU A 169 -17.82 -11.76 -0.49
N SER A 170 -19.13 -11.48 -0.46
CA SER A 170 -19.68 -10.42 0.40
C SER A 170 -19.46 -10.69 1.89
N GLU A 171 -19.58 -11.96 2.29
CA GLU A 171 -19.36 -12.47 3.64
C GLU A 171 -17.96 -13.13 3.79
N ASP A 172 -16.94 -12.59 3.12
CA ASP A 172 -15.57 -13.10 3.24
C ASP A 172 -15.06 -13.15 4.69
N ALA A 173 -14.20 -14.13 4.99
CA ALA A 173 -13.65 -14.35 6.31
C ALA A 173 -12.55 -13.34 6.72
N TYR A 174 -12.00 -12.57 5.77
CA TYR A 174 -10.88 -11.67 6.00
C TYR A 174 -11.23 -10.20 5.77
N VAL A 175 -11.87 -9.85 4.65
CA VAL A 175 -12.27 -8.47 4.31
C VAL A 175 -13.71 -8.38 3.78
N PRO A 176 -14.73 -8.79 4.58
CA PRO A 176 -16.12 -8.78 4.15
C PRO A 176 -16.63 -7.38 3.79
N LEU A 177 -17.68 -7.35 2.98
CA LEU A 177 -18.08 -6.16 2.22
C LEU A 177 -18.59 -5.01 3.09
N TYR A 178 -19.21 -5.32 4.23
CA TYR A 178 -19.64 -4.31 5.19
C TYR A 178 -18.44 -3.68 5.94
N VAL A 179 -17.39 -4.46 6.21
CA VAL A 179 -16.12 -3.95 6.76
C VAL A 179 -15.48 -3.02 5.75
N ASN A 180 -15.36 -3.44 4.50
CA ASN A 180 -14.81 -2.63 3.39
C ASN A 180 -15.51 -1.24 3.31
N ASP A 181 -16.83 -1.20 3.39
CA ASP A 181 -17.59 0.05 3.41
C ASP A 181 -17.33 0.93 4.64
N LEU A 182 -17.16 0.33 5.84
CA LEU A 182 -16.73 1.07 7.04
C LEU A 182 -15.32 1.65 6.85
N LEU A 183 -14.37 0.86 6.34
CA LEU A 183 -12.97 1.29 6.20
C LEU A 183 -12.88 2.53 5.29
N TRP A 184 -13.60 2.54 4.15
CA TRP A 184 -13.68 3.72 3.29
C TRP A 184 -14.45 4.88 3.94
N THR A 185 -15.53 4.61 4.68
CA THR A 185 -16.30 5.65 5.40
C THR A 185 -15.45 6.38 6.44
N PHE A 186 -14.47 5.71 7.04
CA PHE A 186 -13.47 6.32 7.92
C PHE A 186 -12.31 6.95 7.15
N ALA A 187 -11.76 6.29 6.13
CA ALA A 187 -10.56 6.75 5.42
C ALA A 187 -10.79 7.96 4.52
N LEU A 188 -11.93 8.08 3.83
CA LEU A 188 -12.17 9.12 2.83
C LEU A 188 -12.36 10.52 3.45
N PRO A 189 -12.20 11.61 2.66
CA PRO A 189 -12.63 12.95 3.06
C PRO A 189 -14.08 12.97 3.55
N LYS A 190 -14.42 13.89 4.46
CA LYS A 190 -15.80 14.08 4.91
C LYS A 190 -16.71 14.35 3.69
N ASN A 191 -17.88 13.71 3.67
CA ASN A 191 -18.88 13.77 2.59
C ASN A 191 -18.46 13.13 1.24
N ALA A 192 -17.27 12.52 1.12
CA ALA A 192 -16.90 11.76 -0.07
C ALA A 192 -17.46 10.32 -0.02
N ASN A 193 -17.79 9.76 -1.19
CA ASN A 193 -18.24 8.37 -1.34
C ASN A 193 -17.14 7.49 -1.95
N ARG A 194 -17.40 6.19 -2.11
CA ARG A 194 -16.42 5.22 -2.62
C ARG A 194 -16.00 5.41 -4.08
N ASP A 195 -16.64 6.31 -4.85
CA ASP A 195 -16.18 6.73 -6.18
C ASP A 195 -15.25 7.95 -6.15
N HIS A 196 -14.92 8.49 -4.98
CA HIS A 196 -13.83 9.45 -4.85
C HIS A 196 -12.51 8.83 -5.34
N VAL A 197 -11.70 9.60 -6.08
CA VAL A 197 -10.48 9.13 -6.78
C VAL A 197 -9.45 8.41 -5.89
N PHE A 198 -9.50 8.65 -4.58
CA PHE A 198 -8.68 7.94 -3.59
C PHE A 198 -9.07 6.47 -3.43
N SER A 199 -10.37 6.14 -3.53
CA SER A 199 -10.89 4.77 -3.48
C SER A 199 -11.03 4.17 -4.87
N ASN A 200 -11.66 4.89 -5.82
CA ASN A 200 -11.90 4.41 -7.18
C ASN A 200 -10.97 5.11 -8.19
N PRO A 201 -9.82 4.50 -8.55
CA PRO A 201 -8.88 5.08 -9.51
C PRO A 201 -9.38 5.02 -10.96
N LEU A 202 -10.54 4.40 -11.24
CA LEU A 202 -11.14 4.43 -12.57
C LEU A 202 -11.77 5.80 -12.86
N MET A 203 -12.22 6.52 -11.83
CA MET A 203 -12.76 7.88 -11.95
C MET A 203 -11.70 8.92 -12.33
N ILE A 204 -10.41 8.60 -12.12
CA ILE A 204 -9.25 9.37 -12.61
C ILE A 204 -9.21 9.38 -14.15
N GLY A 205 -9.89 8.43 -14.83
CA GLY A 205 -9.99 8.41 -16.28
C GLY A 205 -10.87 9.52 -16.91
N GLY A 206 -11.54 10.35 -16.10
CA GLY A 206 -12.46 11.39 -16.58
C GLY A 206 -11.81 12.64 -17.20
N SER A 207 -10.49 12.84 -17.04
CA SER A 207 -9.78 14.02 -17.57
C SER A 207 -8.52 13.65 -18.36
N SER A 208 -8.21 14.44 -19.39
CA SER A 208 -6.98 14.29 -20.19
C SER A 208 -5.71 14.59 -19.39
N TYR A 209 -5.80 15.44 -18.38
CA TYR A 209 -4.69 15.76 -17.47
C TYR A 209 -4.28 14.55 -16.64
N ASP A 210 -5.26 13.84 -16.11
CA ASP A 210 -5.07 12.70 -15.22
C ASP A 210 -4.56 11.45 -15.96
N LEU A 211 -5.10 11.16 -17.16
CA LEU A 211 -4.54 10.13 -18.06
C LEU A 211 -3.07 10.44 -18.43
N GLY A 212 -2.75 11.72 -18.62
CA GLY A 212 -1.38 12.20 -18.85
C GLY A 212 -0.44 11.96 -17.66
N ARG A 213 -0.95 11.94 -16.42
CA ARG A 213 -0.17 11.57 -15.21
C ARG A 213 -0.01 10.06 -15.11
N ILE A 214 -1.06 9.28 -15.35
CA ILE A 214 -0.99 7.80 -15.34
C ILE A 214 0.13 7.28 -16.27
N LYS A 215 0.21 7.78 -17.50
CA LYS A 215 1.24 7.41 -18.48
C LYS A 215 2.70 7.63 -18.00
N ARG A 216 2.92 8.54 -17.03
CA ARG A 216 4.25 8.88 -16.50
C ARG A 216 4.67 8.01 -15.31
N LEU A 217 3.80 7.13 -14.80
CA LEU A 217 4.13 6.22 -13.70
C LEU A 217 5.28 5.27 -14.08
N PRO A 218 6.13 4.86 -13.11
CA PRO A 218 7.17 3.87 -13.35
C PRO A 218 6.55 2.48 -13.56
N ARG A 219 7.39 1.45 -13.77
CA ARG A 219 6.92 0.06 -13.89
C ARG A 219 6.11 -0.34 -12.65
N ILE A 220 5.08 -1.18 -12.83
CA ILE A 220 4.25 -1.66 -11.73
C ILE A 220 4.26 -3.19 -11.69
N MET A 221 4.42 -3.77 -10.51
CA MET A 221 3.97 -5.12 -10.19
C MET A 221 2.63 -5.01 -9.48
N MET A 222 1.62 -5.76 -9.94
CA MET A 222 0.36 -6.00 -9.23
C MET A 222 0.22 -7.50 -9.03
N LYS A 223 0.01 -7.96 -7.81
CA LYS A 223 -0.35 -9.34 -7.49
C LYS A 223 -1.63 -9.37 -6.68
N GLY A 224 -2.57 -10.25 -7.03
CA GLY A 224 -3.78 -10.56 -6.25
C GLY A 224 -4.13 -12.05 -6.35
N ASP A 225 -5.24 -12.47 -5.75
CA ASP A 225 -5.66 -13.87 -5.71
C ASP A 225 -7.20 -13.93 -5.78
N ASP A 226 -7.78 -14.92 -6.47
CA ASP A 226 -9.22 -14.96 -6.79
C ASP A 226 -10.17 -15.22 -5.61
N GLY A 227 -9.62 -15.54 -4.43
CA GLY A 227 -10.33 -15.56 -3.15
C GLY A 227 -10.31 -14.23 -2.39
N ASP A 228 -9.77 -13.17 -2.99
CA ASP A 228 -9.82 -11.81 -2.44
C ASP A 228 -11.03 -11.04 -3.02
N PRO A 229 -11.96 -10.50 -2.19
CA PRO A 229 -13.07 -9.66 -2.66
C PRO A 229 -12.64 -8.48 -3.55
N LEU A 230 -11.40 -8.02 -3.46
CA LEU A 230 -10.88 -6.84 -4.17
C LEU A 230 -10.22 -7.16 -5.52
N VAL A 231 -10.01 -8.43 -5.85
CA VAL A 231 -9.17 -8.85 -7.00
C VAL A 231 -9.63 -8.25 -8.33
N ASP A 232 -10.93 -8.04 -8.54
CA ASP A 232 -11.45 -7.43 -9.76
C ASP A 232 -11.16 -5.92 -9.85
N ARG A 233 -11.05 -5.22 -8.71
CA ARG A 233 -10.61 -3.82 -8.66
C ARG A 233 -9.17 -3.69 -9.15
N GLU A 234 -8.31 -4.64 -8.75
CA GLU A 234 -6.94 -4.73 -9.25
C GLU A 234 -6.89 -5.08 -10.74
N LYS A 235 -7.65 -6.08 -11.20
CA LYS A 235 -7.74 -6.46 -12.62
C LYS A 235 -8.20 -5.26 -13.49
N LEU A 236 -9.19 -4.49 -13.02
CA LEU A 236 -9.68 -3.27 -13.67
C LEU A 236 -8.61 -2.17 -13.70
N LEU A 237 -7.90 -1.92 -12.60
CA LEU A 237 -6.79 -0.95 -12.56
C LEU A 237 -5.63 -1.39 -13.48
N VAL A 238 -5.27 -2.67 -13.48
CA VAL A 238 -4.25 -3.24 -14.40
C VAL A 238 -4.64 -3.00 -15.87
N LYS A 239 -5.93 -3.13 -16.22
CA LYS A 239 -6.45 -2.82 -17.56
C LYS A 239 -6.33 -1.32 -17.89
N LEU A 240 -6.69 -0.43 -16.96
CA LEU A 240 -6.53 1.03 -17.12
C LEU A 240 -5.05 1.43 -17.29
N LEU A 241 -4.16 0.88 -16.47
CA LEU A 241 -2.72 1.15 -16.51
C LEU A 241 -2.11 0.69 -17.84
N LYS A 242 -2.37 -0.56 -18.26
CA LYS A 242 -1.83 -1.11 -19.52
C LYS A 242 -2.36 -0.36 -20.75
N SER A 243 -3.64 0.03 -20.75
CA SER A 243 -4.21 0.82 -21.86
C SER A 243 -3.64 2.24 -21.97
N ASN A 244 -3.12 2.81 -20.87
CA ASN A 244 -2.39 4.08 -20.86
C ASN A 244 -0.86 3.92 -21.06
N GLY A 245 -0.39 2.73 -21.43
CA GLY A 245 1.01 2.45 -21.77
C GLY A 245 1.93 2.21 -20.57
N VAL A 246 1.40 2.08 -19.36
CA VAL A 246 2.20 1.73 -18.17
C VAL A 246 2.62 0.26 -18.25
N GLN A 247 3.91 -0.01 -18.01
CA GLN A 247 4.41 -1.38 -17.94
C GLN A 247 3.95 -2.06 -16.65
N VAL A 248 2.94 -2.93 -16.73
CA VAL A 248 2.41 -3.68 -15.57
C VAL A 248 2.69 -5.17 -15.68
N VAL A 249 3.48 -5.70 -14.74
CA VAL A 249 3.58 -7.14 -14.44
C VAL A 249 2.39 -7.50 -13.53
N SER A 250 1.50 -8.35 -14.01
CA SER A 250 0.25 -8.72 -13.32
C SER A 250 0.24 -10.21 -12.99
N ILE A 251 0.05 -10.56 -11.72
CA ILE A 251 0.05 -11.93 -11.21
C ILE A 251 -1.27 -12.15 -10.46
N PHE A 252 -2.18 -12.93 -11.02
CA PHE A 252 -3.43 -13.27 -10.34
C PHE A 252 -3.45 -14.79 -10.14
N ASN A 253 -3.53 -15.23 -8.88
CA ASN A 253 -3.52 -16.65 -8.52
C ASN A 253 -4.95 -17.17 -8.35
N GLU A 254 -5.19 -18.42 -8.75
CA GLU A 254 -6.46 -19.09 -8.44
C GLU A 254 -6.55 -19.40 -6.94
N GLY A 255 -7.73 -19.15 -6.34
CA GLY A 255 -7.94 -19.32 -4.89
C GLY A 255 -7.23 -18.25 -4.06
N GLY A 256 -6.67 -18.64 -2.92
CA GLY A 256 -6.07 -17.70 -1.96
C GLY A 256 -7.11 -16.94 -1.11
N TYR A 257 -6.68 -15.84 -0.47
CA TYR A 257 -7.51 -14.91 0.31
C TYR A 257 -6.73 -13.62 0.63
N HIS A 258 -7.40 -12.57 1.11
CA HIS A 258 -6.77 -11.29 1.46
C HIS A 258 -5.78 -11.43 2.63
N GLY A 259 -4.54 -10.97 2.45
CA GLY A 259 -3.45 -11.09 3.42
C GLY A 259 -2.82 -12.48 3.53
N ILE A 260 -2.98 -13.36 2.53
CA ILE A 260 -2.47 -14.75 2.57
C ILE A 260 -0.95 -14.89 2.83
N GLU A 261 -0.12 -13.88 2.49
CA GLU A 261 1.31 -13.91 2.86
C GLU A 261 1.56 -13.77 4.38
N LEU A 262 0.57 -13.30 5.14
CA LEU A 262 0.72 -13.00 6.57
C LEU A 262 0.58 -14.26 7.43
N ALA A 263 -0.08 -15.31 6.94
CA ALA A 263 -0.45 -16.50 7.71
C ALA A 263 0.75 -17.23 8.35
N ASN A 264 1.86 -17.38 7.62
CA ASN A 264 3.13 -17.84 8.20
C ASN A 264 4.32 -17.29 7.40
N ALA A 265 5.41 -16.95 8.10
CA ALA A 265 6.65 -16.45 7.51
C ALA A 265 7.33 -17.45 6.55
N THR A 266 7.08 -18.74 6.73
CA THR A 266 7.55 -19.84 5.86
C THR A 266 6.47 -20.38 4.92
N ALA A 267 5.30 -19.72 4.83
CA ALA A 267 4.25 -20.13 3.90
C ALA A 267 4.74 -20.04 2.44
N PRO A 268 4.50 -21.05 1.58
CA PRO A 268 4.86 -21.01 0.16
C PRO A 268 4.34 -19.76 -0.56
N GLN A 269 3.19 -19.23 -0.15
CA GLN A 269 2.56 -18.02 -0.68
C GLN A 269 3.38 -16.76 -0.36
N ALA A 270 3.94 -16.65 0.85
CA ALA A 270 4.83 -15.55 1.22
C ALA A 270 6.14 -15.62 0.43
N GLN A 271 6.72 -16.82 0.29
CA GLN A 271 7.95 -17.02 -0.48
C GLN A 271 7.74 -16.73 -1.98
N ALA A 272 6.64 -17.21 -2.58
CA ALA A 272 6.27 -16.92 -3.97
C ALA A 272 6.08 -15.41 -4.21
N LEU A 273 5.47 -14.69 -3.26
CA LEU A 273 5.37 -13.23 -3.30
C LEU A 273 6.77 -12.59 -3.27
N TYR A 274 7.65 -12.97 -2.34
CA TYR A 274 9.02 -12.44 -2.29
C TYR A 274 9.82 -12.72 -3.56
N ASP A 275 9.67 -13.89 -4.17
CA ASP A 275 10.39 -14.25 -5.40
C ASP A 275 9.83 -13.53 -6.64
N ALA A 276 8.52 -13.30 -6.70
CA ALA A 276 7.91 -12.39 -7.68
C ALA A 276 8.47 -10.96 -7.55
N MET A 277 8.58 -10.42 -6.33
CA MET A 277 9.20 -9.12 -6.07
C MET A 277 10.67 -9.10 -6.52
N LYS A 278 11.47 -10.11 -6.17
CA LYS A 278 12.89 -10.23 -6.60
C LYS A 278 13.00 -10.19 -8.13
N ASN A 279 12.13 -10.92 -8.82
CA ASN A 279 12.13 -10.97 -10.29
C ASN A 279 11.70 -9.63 -10.92
N PHE A 280 10.71 -8.95 -10.34
CA PHE A 280 10.32 -7.60 -10.76
C PHE A 280 11.47 -6.58 -10.57
N ILE A 281 12.13 -6.58 -9.40
CA ILE A 281 13.27 -5.70 -9.10
C ILE A 281 14.46 -5.98 -10.03
N LYS A 282 14.81 -7.26 -10.24
CA LYS A 282 15.90 -7.69 -11.14
C LYS A 282 15.61 -7.36 -12.61
N SER A 283 14.37 -7.48 -13.07
CA SER A 283 13.98 -7.10 -14.45
C SER A 283 13.99 -5.58 -14.68
N THR A 284 14.04 -4.78 -13.62
CA THR A 284 14.04 -3.31 -13.70
C THR A 284 15.47 -2.79 -13.78
N ARG A 285 15.88 -2.41 -15.00
CA ARG A 285 17.15 -1.74 -15.31
C ARG A 285 17.18 -0.33 -14.71
#